data_AF-A0A9W9E510-F1
#
_entry.id   AF-A0A9W9E510-F1
#
_cell.length_a   1.000
_cell.length_b   1.000
_cell.length_c   1.000
_cell.angle_alpha   90.00
_cell.angle_beta   90.00
_cell.angle_gamma   90.00
#
_symmetry.space_group_name_H-M   'P 1'
#
loop_
_entity.id
_entity.type
_entity.pdbx_description
1 polymer ?
#
loop_
_entity_poly.entity_id
_entity_poly.type
_entity_poly.pdbx_seq_one_letter_code
_entity_poly.pdbx_strand_id
1 'polypeptide(L)'
;MNPNKLLEEHQAAVAEIQKQVKHFYDNKKPFRVYHGSTSSTRPLSFKADAIVDTSSMDRIFPVNLETMTVQAEPKVPMDALAAHTLKHGVIPKIVMEFKGITVGGGYSGFSGESSMYRYGLFNNTVSEIEILGHIWHCHPAHH
;
A
#
# COMPACT_ATOMS: atom_id res chain seq x y z
N MET A 1 -13.60 -12.57 -8.87
CA MET A 1 -13.99 -11.18 -8.52
C MET A 1 -14.11 -10.40 -9.81
N ASN A 2 -15.11 -9.52 -9.94
CA ASN A 2 -15.23 -8.63 -11.10
C ASN A 2 -14.18 -7.50 -10.95
N PRO A 3 -13.18 -7.38 -11.85
CA PRO A 3 -12.15 -6.35 -11.77
C PRO A 3 -12.73 -4.93 -11.75
N ASN A 4 -13.82 -4.70 -12.47
CA ASN A 4 -14.48 -3.38 -12.52
C ASN A 4 -15.04 -2.98 -11.16
N LYS A 5 -15.62 -3.93 -10.42
CA LYS A 5 -16.15 -3.68 -9.08
C LYS A 5 -15.04 -3.33 -8.08
N LEU A 6 -13.89 -4.01 -8.16
CA LEU A 6 -12.73 -3.70 -7.31
C LEU A 6 -12.22 -2.28 -7.58
N LEU A 7 -12.16 -1.87 -8.84
CA LEU A 7 -11.76 -0.53 -9.23
C LEU A 7 -12.75 0.54 -8.74
N GLU A 8 -14.05 0.31 -8.86
CA GLU A 8 -15.08 1.21 -8.34
C GLU A 8 -14.98 1.39 -6.82
N GLU A 9 -14.80 0.29 -6.07
CA GLU A 9 -14.63 0.33 -4.62
C GLU A 9 -13.34 1.06 -4.21
N HIS A 10 -12.25 0.85 -4.95
CA HIS A 10 -10.99 1.54 -4.76
C HIS A 10 -11.15 3.06 -4.98
N GLN A 11 -11.74 3.45 -6.12
CA GLN A 11 -11.99 4.85 -6.45
C GLN A 11 -12.89 5.54 -5.41
N ALA A 12 -13.91 4.85 -4.91
CA ALA A 12 -14.76 5.36 -3.84
C ALA A 12 -13.98 5.60 -2.54
N ALA A 13 -13.09 4.67 -2.16
CA ALA A 13 -12.23 4.83 -1.00
C ALA A 13 -11.25 6.00 -1.17
N VAL A 14 -10.62 6.12 -2.33
CA VAL A 14 -9.72 7.24 -2.66
C VAL A 14 -10.45 8.58 -2.60
N ALA A 15 -11.67 8.67 -3.16
CA ALA A 15 -12.47 9.89 -3.13
C ALA A 15 -12.83 10.33 -1.70
N GLU A 16 -13.17 9.38 -0.83
CA GLU A 16 -13.45 9.68 0.58
C GLU A 16 -12.19 10.15 1.32
N ILE A 17 -11.03 9.52 1.09
CA ILE A 17 -9.75 9.98 1.65
C ILE A 17 -9.41 11.38 1.15
N GLN A 18 -9.55 11.65 -0.15
CA GLN A 18 -9.33 12.98 -0.73
C GLN A 18 -10.22 14.04 -0.08
N LYS A 19 -11.50 13.72 0.16
CA LYS A 19 -12.45 14.61 0.85
C LYS A 19 -12.01 14.91 2.28
N GLN A 20 -11.57 13.91 3.05
CA GLN A 20 -11.07 14.11 4.41
C GLN A 20 -9.80 14.97 4.42
N VAL A 21 -8.82 14.66 3.56
CA VAL A 21 -7.59 15.45 3.42
C VAL A 21 -7.90 16.90 3.05
N LYS A 22 -8.83 17.12 2.10
CA LYS A 22 -9.27 18.47 1.71
C LYS A 22 -9.93 19.21 2.88
N HIS A 23 -10.79 18.53 3.65
CA HIS A 23 -11.41 19.12 4.83
C HIS A 23 -10.36 19.64 5.82
N PHE A 24 -9.33 18.84 6.13
CA PHE A 24 -8.26 19.26 7.02
C PHE A 24 -7.43 20.41 6.46
N TYR A 25 -7.12 20.37 5.15
CA TYR A 25 -6.42 21.43 4.45
C TYR A 25 -7.18 22.77 4.51
N ASP A 26 -8.47 22.77 4.12
CA ASP A 26 -9.32 23.97 4.11
C ASP A 26 -9.42 24.60 5.51
N ASN A 27 -9.45 23.77 6.55
CA ASN A 27 -9.55 24.20 7.95
C ASN A 27 -8.19 24.48 8.61
N LYS A 28 -7.07 24.33 7.88
CA LYS A 28 -5.69 24.47 8.40
C LYS A 28 -5.44 23.63 9.67
N LYS A 29 -6.08 22.46 9.76
CA LYS A 29 -5.96 21.56 10.89
C LYS A 29 -4.96 20.44 10.58
N PRO A 30 -4.02 20.14 11.48
CA PRO A 30 -3.18 18.96 11.32
C PRO A 30 -4.03 17.70 11.47
N PHE A 31 -3.69 16.66 10.72
CA PHE A 31 -4.29 15.33 10.83
C PHE A 31 -3.22 14.26 10.92
N ARG A 32 -3.63 13.06 11.35
CA ARG A 32 -2.81 11.84 11.33
C ARG A 32 -3.47 10.80 10.44
N VAL A 33 -2.67 9.94 9.81
CA VAL A 33 -3.20 8.79 9.09
C VAL A 33 -3.43 7.65 10.08
N TYR A 34 -4.67 7.18 10.19
CA TYR A 34 -5.01 5.96 10.90
C TYR A 34 -5.06 4.81 9.90
N HIS A 35 -4.19 3.82 10.11
CA HIS A 35 -4.00 2.70 9.19
C HIS A 35 -4.29 1.35 9.88
N GLY A 36 -5.17 1.32 10.89
CA GLY A 36 -5.71 0.10 11.52
C GLY A 36 -4.77 -0.71 12.43
N SER A 37 -3.46 -0.67 12.22
CA SER A 37 -2.47 -1.43 13.01
C SER A 37 -1.15 -0.67 13.12
N THR A 38 -0.54 -0.59 14.30
CA THR A 38 0.75 0.09 14.50
C THR A 38 1.71 -0.79 15.30
N SER A 39 2.95 -0.91 14.82
CA SER A 39 4.05 -1.52 15.58
C SER A 39 4.74 -0.50 16.49
N SER A 40 4.15 0.69 16.69
CA SER A 40 4.68 1.73 17.56
C SER A 40 4.35 1.43 19.03
N THR A 41 5.36 1.51 19.90
CA THR A 41 5.21 1.42 21.35
C THR A 41 4.71 2.73 21.99
N ARG A 42 4.48 3.77 21.18
CA ARG A 42 4.02 5.08 21.66
C ARG A 42 2.50 5.06 21.84
N PRO A 43 1.94 5.52 22.98
CA PRO A 43 0.50 5.69 23.14
C PRO A 43 -0.02 6.64 22.06
N LEU A 44 -0.88 6.13 21.19
CA LEU A 44 -1.54 6.92 20.16
C LEU A 44 -2.90 7.37 20.70
N SER A 45 -3.02 8.66 21.06
CA SER A 45 -4.33 9.28 21.23
C SER A 45 -4.86 9.72 19.87
N PHE A 46 -5.72 8.89 19.28
CA PHE A 46 -6.47 9.28 18.11
C PHE A 46 -7.67 10.11 18.55
N LYS A 47 -7.70 11.39 18.15
CA LYS A 47 -8.93 12.17 18.21
C LYS A 47 -9.64 11.96 16.88
N ALA A 48 -10.90 11.54 16.92
CA ALA A 48 -11.68 11.26 15.71
C ALA A 48 -11.76 12.48 14.76
N ASP A 49 -11.65 13.69 15.31
CA ASP A 49 -11.64 14.96 14.56
C ASP A 49 -10.25 15.35 14.00
N ALA A 50 -9.26 14.47 14.03
CA ALA A 50 -7.89 14.73 13.56
C ALA A 50 -7.26 13.51 12.88
N ILE A 51 -8.07 12.61 12.30
CA ILE A 51 -7.60 11.42 11.59
C ILE A 51 -8.14 11.33 10.16
N VAL A 52 -7.32 10.77 9.28
CA VAL A 52 -7.72 10.25 7.96
C VAL A 52 -7.62 8.73 8.04
N ASP A 53 -8.74 8.05 7.86
CA ASP A 53 -8.81 6.59 7.97
C ASP A 53 -8.49 5.92 6.63
N THR A 54 -7.48 5.06 6.61
CA THR A 54 -7.07 4.25 5.45
C THR A 54 -7.13 2.75 5.76
N SER A 55 -7.75 2.35 6.88
CA SER A 55 -7.79 0.97 7.35
C SER A 55 -8.48 -0.01 6.39
N SER A 56 -9.42 0.48 5.57
CA SER A 56 -10.15 -0.29 4.56
C SER A 56 -9.45 -0.39 3.20
N MET A 57 -8.17 0.00 3.12
CA MET A 57 -7.39 0.01 1.88
C MET A 57 -6.57 -1.29 1.75
N ASP A 58 -7.24 -2.45 1.78
CA ASP A 58 -6.66 -3.81 1.86
C ASP A 58 -6.99 -4.71 0.65
N ARG A 59 -7.38 -4.14 -0.50
CA ARG A 59 -7.70 -4.88 -1.72
C ARG A 59 -6.46 -5.31 -2.50
N ILE A 60 -6.53 -6.51 -3.09
CA ILE A 60 -5.54 -7.06 -4.03
C ILE A 60 -6.20 -7.23 -5.39
N PHE A 61 -5.61 -6.65 -6.42
CA PHE A 61 -6.10 -6.74 -7.80
C PHE A 61 -5.60 -8.02 -8.48
N PRO A 62 -6.22 -8.47 -9.59
CA PRO A 62 -5.76 -9.63 -10.33
C PRO A 62 -4.30 -9.52 -10.80
N VAL A 63 -3.57 -10.64 -10.75
CA VAL A 63 -2.21 -10.72 -11.28
C VAL A 63 -2.22 -10.60 -12.81
N ASN A 64 -1.42 -9.68 -13.35
CA ASN A 64 -1.13 -9.61 -14.77
C ASN A 64 0.13 -10.43 -15.07
N LEU A 65 -0.05 -11.58 -15.73
CA LEU A 65 1.03 -12.49 -16.09
C LEU A 65 1.84 -12.05 -17.32
N GLU A 66 1.29 -11.16 -18.15
CA GLU A 66 2.00 -10.61 -19.32
C GLU A 66 3.05 -9.59 -18.88
N THR A 67 2.68 -8.69 -17.97
CA THR A 67 3.58 -7.66 -17.43
C THR A 67 4.30 -8.10 -16.16
N MET A 68 3.93 -9.25 -15.59
CA MET A 68 4.44 -9.78 -14.31
C MET A 68 4.24 -8.78 -13.15
N THR A 69 3.07 -8.15 -13.09
CA THR A 69 2.71 -7.15 -12.08
C THR A 69 1.40 -7.49 -11.36
N VAL A 70 1.25 -6.94 -10.16
CA VAL A 70 0.01 -6.99 -9.37
C VAL A 70 -0.13 -5.67 -8.62
N GLN A 71 -1.34 -5.12 -8.62
CA GLN A 71 -1.66 -3.92 -7.83
C GLN A 71 -2.21 -4.34 -6.47
N ALA A 72 -1.79 -3.64 -5.42
CA ALA A 72 -2.21 -3.91 -4.05
C ALA A 72 -2.34 -2.59 -3.30
N GLU A 73 -3.43 -2.46 -2.55
CA GLU A 73 -3.65 -1.30 -1.70
C GLU A 73 -2.71 -1.34 -0.47
N PRO A 74 -2.42 -0.19 0.16
CA PRO A 74 -1.35 -0.08 1.17
C PRO A 74 -1.53 -0.97 2.39
N LYS A 75 -2.76 -1.37 2.76
CA LYS A 75 -3.03 -2.23 3.92
C LYS A 75 -2.97 -3.72 3.63
N VAL A 76 -2.78 -4.13 2.39
CA VAL A 76 -2.59 -5.53 2.03
C VAL A 76 -1.43 -6.13 2.83
N PRO A 77 -1.67 -7.19 3.61
CA PRO A 77 -0.60 -7.94 4.26
C PRO A 77 0.32 -8.61 3.24
N MET A 78 1.61 -8.67 3.54
CA MET A 78 2.59 -9.23 2.60
C MET A 78 2.39 -10.74 2.36
N ASP A 79 2.03 -11.49 3.40
CA ASP A 79 1.67 -12.91 3.31
C ASP A 79 0.44 -13.13 2.43
N ALA A 80 -0.58 -12.26 2.55
CA ALA A 80 -1.76 -12.30 1.71
C ALA A 80 -1.42 -12.03 0.23
N LEU A 81 -0.53 -11.08 -0.06
CA LEU A 81 -0.07 -10.83 -1.42
C LEU A 81 0.72 -12.01 -1.99
N ALA A 82 1.66 -12.58 -1.22
CA ALA A 82 2.42 -13.75 -1.64
C ALA A 82 1.51 -14.97 -1.89
N ALA A 83 0.54 -15.22 -1.01
CA ALA A 83 -0.45 -16.27 -1.19
C ALA A 83 -1.35 -16.02 -2.41
N HIS A 84 -1.68 -14.76 -2.70
CA HIS A 84 -2.46 -14.38 -3.89
C HIS A 84 -1.69 -14.69 -5.18
N THR A 85 -0.44 -14.26 -5.30
CA THR A 85 0.37 -14.49 -6.49
C THR A 85 0.73 -15.96 -6.69
N LEU A 86 0.95 -16.69 -5.59
CA LEU A 86 1.33 -18.11 -5.64
C LEU A 86 0.27 -18.98 -6.30
N LYS A 87 -1.01 -18.60 -6.21
CA LYS A 87 -2.13 -19.25 -6.93
C LYS A 87 -1.96 -19.21 -8.46
N HIS A 88 -1.15 -18.26 -8.95
CA HIS A 88 -0.82 -18.09 -10.35
C HIS A 88 0.60 -18.60 -10.69
N GLY A 89 1.26 -19.32 -9.78
CA GLY A 89 2.60 -19.88 -9.99
C GLY A 89 3.74 -18.87 -9.92
N VAL A 90 3.48 -17.66 -9.42
CA VAL A 90 4.47 -16.57 -9.33
C VAL A 90 4.56 -16.00 -7.91
N ILE A 91 5.65 -15.30 -7.60
CA ILE A 91 5.88 -14.68 -6.28
C ILE A 91 6.45 -13.26 -6.47
N PRO A 92 6.16 -12.29 -5.58
CA PRO A 92 6.82 -11.00 -5.62
C PRO A 92 8.34 -11.16 -5.52
N LYS A 93 9.09 -10.28 -6.19
CA LYS A 93 10.56 -10.31 -6.19
C LYS A 93 11.15 -10.21 -4.77
N ILE A 94 10.47 -9.46 -3.91
CA ILE A 94 10.80 -9.29 -2.50
C ILE A 94 9.52 -9.56 -1.71
N VAL A 95 9.60 -10.49 -0.76
CA VAL A 95 8.55 -10.79 0.22
C VAL A 95 9.16 -10.50 1.58
N MET A 96 8.54 -9.57 2.31
CA MET A 96 9.02 -9.18 3.63
C MET A 96 8.58 -10.20 4.68
N GLU A 97 9.52 -10.68 5.50
CA GLU A 97 9.28 -11.80 6.43
C GLU A 97 8.62 -11.36 7.75
N PHE A 98 8.52 -10.05 7.99
CA PHE A 98 7.95 -9.54 9.24
C PHE A 98 6.43 -9.76 9.33
N LYS A 99 5.98 -10.52 10.32
CA LYS A 99 4.55 -10.80 10.55
C LYS A 99 3.75 -9.50 10.67
N GLY A 100 2.73 -9.36 9.83
CA GLY A 100 1.84 -8.19 9.82
C GLY A 100 2.40 -6.97 9.10
N ILE A 101 3.55 -7.07 8.43
CA ILE A 101 4.00 -6.02 7.49
C ILE A 101 3.02 -5.93 6.32
N THR A 102 2.73 -4.69 5.93
CA THR A 102 1.80 -4.39 4.83
C THR A 102 2.58 -3.85 3.64
N VAL A 103 2.00 -3.92 2.43
CA VAL A 103 2.62 -3.39 1.21
C VAL A 103 3.02 -1.93 1.38
N GLY A 104 2.13 -1.10 1.92
CA GLY A 104 2.42 0.31 2.18
C GLY A 104 3.50 0.51 3.27
N GLY A 105 3.45 -0.28 4.34
CA GLY A 105 4.47 -0.25 5.39
C GLY A 105 5.86 -0.63 4.88
N GLY A 106 5.94 -1.64 4.01
CA GLY A 106 7.17 -2.05 3.36
C GLY A 106 7.75 -1.02 2.39
N TYR A 107 6.85 -0.38 1.63
CA TYR A 107 7.22 0.67 0.70
C TYR A 107 7.78 1.90 1.42
N SER A 108 7.07 2.40 2.45
CA SER A 108 7.49 3.61 3.19
C SER A 108 8.62 3.36 4.20
N GLY A 109 8.80 2.12 4.66
CA GLY A 109 9.70 1.76 5.75
C GLY A 109 11.13 1.38 5.36
N PHE A 110 11.49 1.43 4.07
CA PHE A 110 12.81 0.98 3.57
C PHE A 110 13.12 -0.47 3.99
N SER A 111 12.21 -1.40 3.73
CA SER A 111 12.36 -2.81 4.11
C SER A 111 13.49 -3.49 3.34
N GLY A 112 14.60 -3.74 4.04
CA GLY A 112 15.71 -4.57 3.58
C GLY A 112 15.44 -6.04 3.89
N GLU A 113 15.56 -6.90 2.88
CA GLU A 113 15.21 -8.32 2.96
C GLU A 113 16.30 -9.19 2.31
N SER A 114 16.27 -10.51 2.54
CA SER A 114 17.35 -11.43 2.12
C SER A 114 17.68 -11.41 0.61
N SER A 115 16.73 -11.06 -0.26
CA SER A 115 16.93 -10.94 -1.71
C SER A 115 17.40 -9.54 -2.17
N MET A 116 17.67 -8.63 -1.23
CA MET A 116 18.05 -7.24 -1.53
C MET A 116 19.35 -7.11 -2.31
N TYR A 117 20.26 -8.09 -2.18
CA TYR A 117 21.50 -8.14 -2.95
C TYR A 117 21.26 -8.27 -4.46
N ARG A 118 20.09 -8.78 -4.87
CA ARG A 118 19.72 -9.01 -6.28
C ARG A 118 18.73 -7.99 -6.82
N TYR A 119 17.83 -7.48 -5.96
CA TYR A 119 16.70 -6.65 -6.39
C TYR A 119 16.61 -5.28 -5.70
N GLY A 120 17.55 -4.93 -4.81
CA GLY A 120 17.46 -3.73 -3.99
C GLY A 120 16.44 -3.86 -2.86
N LEU A 121 15.97 -2.74 -2.33
CA LEU A 121 14.93 -2.72 -1.30
C LEU A 121 13.55 -2.97 -1.92
N PHE A 122 12.53 -3.27 -1.10
CA PHE A 122 11.17 -3.53 -1.60
C PHE A 122 10.66 -2.42 -2.55
N ASN A 123 10.91 -1.16 -2.23
CA ASN A 123 10.52 -0.01 -3.06
C ASN A 123 11.20 0.03 -4.44
N ASN A 124 12.37 -0.61 -4.62
CA ASN A 124 13.02 -0.74 -5.93
C ASN A 124 12.27 -1.69 -6.88
N THR A 125 11.37 -2.52 -6.34
CA THR A 125 10.58 -3.49 -7.12
C THR A 125 9.19 -2.98 -7.50
N VAL A 126 8.80 -1.81 -6.99
CA VAL A 126 7.53 -1.16 -7.27
C VAL A 126 7.68 -0.27 -8.50
N SER A 127 6.89 -0.54 -9.55
CA SER A 127 6.93 0.22 -10.80
C SER A 127 6.04 1.46 -10.79
N GLU A 128 4.98 1.46 -9.97
CA GLU A 128 3.99 2.53 -9.92
C GLU A 128 3.46 2.68 -8.49
N ILE A 129 3.19 3.93 -8.10
CA ILE A 129 2.47 4.25 -6.87
C ILE A 129 1.33 5.21 -7.18
N GLU A 130 0.22 5.06 -6.48
CA GLU A 130 -0.86 6.03 -6.51
C GLU A 130 -0.84 6.86 -5.23
N ILE A 131 -0.74 8.19 -5.39
CA ILE A 131 -0.83 9.15 -4.29
C ILE A 131 -2.11 9.96 -4.48
N LEU A 132 -3.12 9.66 -3.65
CA LEU A 132 -4.41 10.37 -3.63
C LEU A 132 -5.02 10.54 -5.03
N GLY A 133 -5.17 9.47 -5.81
CA GLY A 133 -5.76 9.52 -7.16
C GLY A 133 -4.78 9.85 -8.29
N HIS A 134 -3.54 10.21 -7.97
CA HIS A 134 -2.51 10.50 -8.96
C HIS A 134 -1.49 9.35 -9.04
N ILE A 135 -1.37 8.75 -10.23
CA ILE A 135 -0.39 7.69 -10.49
C ILE A 135 0.97 8.30 -10.83
N TRP A 136 2.00 7.80 -10.16
CA TRP A 136 3.39 8.14 -10.36
C TRP A 136 4.17 6.91 -10.81
N HIS A 137 4.90 7.03 -11.91
CA HIS A 137 5.77 5.97 -12.39
C HIS A 137 7.11 6.00 -11.66
N CYS A 138 7.42 4.91 -10.98
CA CYS A 138 8.69 4.70 -10.30
C CYS A 138 9.69 4.10 -11.29
N HIS A 139 10.72 4.87 -11.64
CA HIS A 139 11.83 4.35 -12.43
C HIS A 139 12.88 3.81 -11.46
N PRO A 140 13.37 2.57 -11.66
CA PRO A 140 14.48 2.09 -10.86
C PRO A 140 15.66 3.03 -11.07
N ALA A 141 16.22 3.56 -9.98
CA ALA A 141 17.52 4.21 -10.05
C ALA A 141 18.51 3.13 -10.52
N HIS A 142 19.07 3.29 -11.72
CA HIS A 142 20.15 2.44 -12.19
C HIS A 142 21.28 2.52 -11.14
N HIS A 143 21.59 1.37 -10.52
CA HIS A 143 22.82 1.17 -9.76
C HIS A 143 23.89 0.63 -10.71
#